data_AF-A0A857N507-F1
#
_entry.id   AF-A0A857N507-F1
#
_cell.length_a   1.000
_cell.length_b   1.000
_cell.length_c   1.000
_cell.angle_alpha   90.00
_cell.angle_beta   90.00
_cell.angle_gamma   90.00
#
_symmetry.space_group_name_H-M   'P 1'
#
loop_
_entity.id
_entity.type
_entity.pdbx_description
1 polymer ?
#
loop_
_entity_poly.entity_id
_entity_poly.type
_entity_poly.pdbx_seq_one_letter_code
_entity_poly.pdbx_strand_id
1 'polypeptide(L)'
;MKPNLRSAIIVTLNYARFFDLPLNLSELHFWLIYPKTISKANLTRSLSRLPPSYTYNLDKPSLSLRRQRRQLTKQKLTQLSRHIHLLSYIPTIRLITLTGSLAVNNARPKDDIDLMIITTRHTLWLTRLLVTICLLLLGKKRVPTTNRPQPNTLCINLWLDTSSLAVPTAKRNLYTAHEVLQVKPLYDRHQTYQHFLNQNSWTSRYLANAYHHLVLSTRSDNPNHSSVLNDPWTHILLAPLNLIAFSLQYLYMKPKITKESISLHAAYFHPRNLSPRINAFLKSTNTN
;
A
#
# COMPACT_ATOMS: atom_id res chain seq x y z
N MET A 1 16.87 3.31 -23.93
CA MET A 1 16.04 4.42 -24.45
C MET A 1 15.17 4.97 -23.34
N LYS A 2 15.16 6.29 -23.11
CA LYS A 2 14.16 6.91 -22.23
C LYS A 2 12.77 6.64 -22.85
N PRO A 3 11.77 6.16 -22.10
CA PRO A 3 10.46 5.88 -22.68
C PRO A 3 9.90 7.16 -23.31
N ASN A 4 9.32 7.07 -24.49
CA ASN A 4 8.52 8.17 -25.04
C ASN A 4 7.16 8.19 -24.33
N LEU A 5 6.48 9.34 -24.30
CA LEU A 5 5.22 9.49 -23.56
C LEU A 5 4.12 8.56 -24.08
N ARG A 6 4.08 8.29 -25.39
CA ARG A 6 3.12 7.38 -26.01
C ARG A 6 3.25 5.96 -25.44
N SER A 7 4.47 5.42 -25.42
CA SER A 7 4.77 4.11 -24.84
C SER A 7 4.47 4.08 -23.35
N ALA A 8 4.74 5.17 -22.61
CA ALA A 8 4.40 5.26 -21.19
C ALA A 8 2.89 5.13 -20.94
N ILE A 9 2.06 5.80 -21.75
CA ILE A 9 0.59 5.70 -21.69
C ILE A 9 0.15 4.26 -21.94
N ILE A 10 0.64 3.63 -23.02
CA ILE A 10 0.30 2.24 -23.38
C ILE A 10 0.68 1.27 -22.26
N VAL A 11 1.92 1.37 -21.74
CA VAL A 11 2.38 0.53 -20.63
C VAL A 11 1.53 0.74 -19.38
N THR A 12 1.11 1.96 -19.09
CA THR A 12 0.22 2.26 -17.95
C THR A 12 -1.15 1.62 -18.11
N LEU A 13 -1.75 1.73 -19.29
CA LEU A 13 -3.04 1.09 -19.60
C LEU A 13 -2.95 -0.43 -19.52
N ASN A 14 -1.89 -1.02 -20.07
CA ASN A 14 -1.64 -2.46 -19.99
C ASN A 14 -1.39 -2.92 -18.56
N TYR A 15 -0.63 -2.17 -17.77
CA TYR A 15 -0.43 -2.46 -16.35
C TYR A 15 -1.76 -2.45 -15.59
N ALA A 16 -2.61 -1.45 -15.81
CA ALA A 16 -3.93 -1.39 -15.19
C ALA A 16 -4.83 -2.56 -15.63
N ARG A 17 -4.79 -2.93 -16.92
CA ARG A 17 -5.49 -4.10 -17.46
C ARG A 17 -5.08 -5.40 -16.79
N PHE A 18 -3.80 -5.59 -16.44
CA PHE A 18 -3.34 -6.78 -15.70
C PHE A 18 -4.05 -6.96 -14.34
N PHE A 19 -4.45 -5.87 -13.69
CA PHE A 19 -5.18 -5.87 -12.41
C PHE A 19 -6.70 -5.75 -12.58
N ASP A 20 -7.21 -5.84 -13.82
CA ASP A 20 -8.57 -5.49 -14.19
C ASP A 20 -8.96 -4.10 -13.67
N LEU A 21 -8.04 -3.15 -13.54
CA LEU A 21 -8.30 -1.82 -13.00
C LEU A 21 -8.72 -0.86 -14.13
N PRO A 22 -10.01 -0.59 -14.33
CA PRO A 22 -10.42 0.45 -15.26
C PRO A 22 -9.92 1.80 -14.75
N LEU A 23 -9.18 2.56 -15.56
CA LEU A 23 -8.67 3.89 -15.21
C LEU A 23 -9.55 5.00 -15.79
N ASN A 24 -9.55 6.17 -15.17
CA ASN A 24 -10.06 7.40 -15.77
C ASN A 24 -8.88 8.31 -16.13
N LEU A 25 -9.11 9.42 -16.82
CA LEU A 25 -8.04 10.32 -17.23
C LEU A 25 -7.18 10.86 -16.07
N SER A 26 -7.79 11.20 -14.93
CA SER A 26 -7.06 11.68 -13.75
C SER A 26 -6.21 10.57 -13.13
N GLU A 27 -6.71 9.34 -13.08
CA GLU A 27 -5.97 8.20 -12.55
C GLU A 27 -4.88 7.73 -13.51
N LEU A 28 -5.12 7.77 -14.83
CA LEU A 28 -4.09 7.53 -15.84
C LEU A 28 -2.96 8.56 -15.71
N HIS A 29 -3.30 9.83 -15.45
CA HIS A 29 -2.32 10.88 -15.19
C HIS A 29 -1.54 10.62 -13.91
N PHE A 30 -2.24 10.28 -12.82
CA PHE A 30 -1.65 10.00 -11.53
C PHE A 30 -0.72 8.77 -11.59
N TRP A 31 -1.21 7.65 -12.12
CA TRP A 31 -0.50 6.37 -12.21
C TRP A 31 0.39 6.20 -13.44
N LEU A 32 0.67 7.30 -14.15
CA LEU A 32 1.49 7.24 -15.36
C LEU A 32 2.87 6.66 -15.06
N ILE A 33 3.21 5.55 -15.72
CA ILE A 33 4.49 4.87 -15.61
C ILE A 33 5.53 5.67 -16.43
N TYR A 34 5.99 6.76 -15.82
CA TYR A 34 6.90 7.72 -16.42
C TYR A 34 7.79 8.38 -15.36
N PRO A 35 9.12 8.52 -15.61
CA PRO A 35 10.06 9.07 -14.64
C PRO A 35 10.00 10.61 -14.52
N LYS A 36 9.14 11.28 -15.29
CA LYS A 36 9.00 12.75 -15.27
C LYS A 36 7.57 13.14 -15.00
N THR A 37 7.39 14.27 -14.32
CA THR A 37 6.07 14.86 -14.18
C THR A 37 5.61 15.43 -15.52
N ILE A 38 4.32 15.26 -15.81
CA ILE A 38 3.69 15.87 -16.98
C ILE A 38 2.38 16.52 -16.57
N SER A 39 1.92 17.53 -17.31
CA SER A 39 0.59 18.09 -17.08
C SER A 39 -0.50 17.15 -17.61
N LYS A 40 -1.69 17.23 -17.01
CA LYS A 40 -2.88 16.51 -17.50
C LYS A 40 -3.22 16.89 -18.94
N ALA A 41 -3.03 18.16 -19.32
CA ALA A 41 -3.24 18.63 -20.69
C ALA A 41 -2.30 17.94 -21.72
N ASN A 42 -1.01 17.79 -21.38
CA ASN A 42 -0.05 17.11 -22.25
C ASN A 42 -0.35 15.61 -22.38
N LEU A 43 -0.83 14.97 -21.30
CA LEU A 43 -1.34 13.60 -21.34
C LEU A 43 -2.52 13.49 -22.29
N THR A 44 -3.55 14.34 -22.13
CA THR A 44 -4.76 14.31 -22.95
C THR A 44 -4.45 14.49 -24.43
N ARG A 45 -3.57 15.43 -24.79
CA ARG A 45 -3.13 15.64 -26.17
C ARG A 45 -2.40 14.43 -26.76
N SER A 46 -1.65 13.69 -25.94
CA SER A 46 -0.93 12.50 -26.39
C SER A 46 -1.86 11.28 -26.49
N LEU A 47 -2.83 11.19 -25.58
CA LEU A 47 -3.85 10.15 -25.55
C LEU A 47 -4.79 10.24 -26.76
N SER A 48 -5.18 11.44 -27.19
CA SER A 48 -6.05 11.63 -28.37
C SER A 48 -5.41 11.20 -29.70
N ARG A 49 -4.09 11.01 -29.72
CA ARG A 49 -3.33 10.52 -30.88
C ARG A 49 -3.16 8.99 -30.86
N LEU A 50 -3.65 8.30 -29.83
CA LEU A 50 -3.63 6.84 -29.76
C LEU A 50 -4.83 6.24 -30.50
N PRO A 51 -4.69 5.00 -31.03
CA PRO A 51 -5.81 4.28 -31.62
C PRO A 51 -6.97 4.08 -30.62
N PRO A 52 -8.22 4.04 -31.09
CA PRO A 52 -9.40 3.84 -30.24
C PRO A 52 -9.35 2.59 -29.35
N SER A 53 -8.62 1.55 -29.76
CA SER A 53 -8.44 0.31 -29.00
C SER A 53 -7.81 0.52 -27.62
N TYR A 54 -6.99 1.57 -27.45
CA TYR A 54 -6.40 1.93 -26.15
C TYR A 54 -7.30 2.88 -25.35
N THR A 55 -8.14 3.68 -26.00
CA THR A 55 -9.03 4.63 -25.32
C THR A 55 -10.35 4.00 -24.89
N TYR A 56 -10.77 2.89 -25.51
CA TYR A 56 -12.01 2.17 -25.19
C TYR A 56 -12.13 1.77 -23.71
N ASN A 57 -11.00 1.48 -23.05
CA ASN A 57 -10.98 1.17 -21.61
C ASN A 57 -11.35 2.36 -20.70
N LEU A 58 -11.52 3.56 -21.25
CA LEU A 58 -11.98 4.76 -20.55
C LEU A 58 -13.51 4.98 -20.66
N ASP A 59 -14.23 4.14 -21.42
CA ASP A 59 -15.65 4.34 -21.76
C ASP A 59 -16.66 3.83 -20.71
N LYS A 60 -17.95 4.12 -20.94
CA LYS A 60 -19.11 3.87 -20.05
C LYS A 60 -19.19 2.50 -19.35
N PRO A 61 -18.93 1.33 -19.97
CA PRO A 61 -18.99 0.05 -19.26
C PRO A 61 -17.92 -0.09 -18.17
N SER A 62 -16.80 0.61 -18.30
CA SER A 62 -15.80 0.73 -17.24
C SER A 62 -16.35 1.54 -16.05
N LEU A 63 -17.23 2.53 -16.28
CA LEU A 63 -17.76 3.41 -15.24
C LEU A 63 -18.72 2.71 -14.29
N SER A 64 -19.59 1.81 -14.77
CA SER A 64 -20.53 1.06 -13.91
C SER A 64 -19.77 0.13 -12.97
N LEU A 65 -18.81 -0.64 -13.50
CA LEU A 65 -17.93 -1.51 -12.72
C LEU A 65 -17.12 -0.72 -11.69
N ARG A 66 -16.58 0.44 -12.07
CA ARG A 66 -15.89 1.35 -11.14
C ARG A 66 -16.78 1.82 -10.01
N ARG A 67 -18.01 2.26 -10.31
CA ARG A 67 -18.98 2.69 -9.30
C ARG A 67 -19.25 1.56 -8.31
N GLN A 68 -19.49 0.35 -8.82
CA GLN A 68 -19.71 -0.83 -7.99
C GLN A 68 -18.51 -1.12 -7.07
N ARG A 69 -17.28 -1.19 -7.60
CA ARG A 69 -16.07 -1.48 -6.80
C ARG A 69 -15.77 -0.39 -5.78
N ARG A 70 -16.00 0.88 -6.13
CA ARG A 70 -15.85 2.00 -5.20
C ARG A 70 -16.90 1.96 -4.08
N GLN A 71 -18.15 1.61 -4.39
CA GLN A 71 -19.20 1.45 -3.39
C GLN A 71 -18.89 0.30 -2.43
N LEU A 72 -18.45 -0.85 -2.94
CA LEU A 72 -17.98 -1.98 -2.12
C LEU A 72 -16.80 -1.58 -1.22
N THR A 73 -15.81 -0.85 -1.77
CA THR A 73 -14.68 -0.33 -1.00
C THR A 73 -15.17 0.58 0.13
N LYS A 74 -16.08 1.51 -0.17
CA LYS A 74 -16.66 2.44 0.83
C LYS A 74 -17.38 1.67 1.93
N GLN A 75 -18.20 0.68 1.59
CA GLN A 75 -18.91 -0.15 2.57
C GLN A 75 -17.95 -0.87 3.52
N LYS A 76 -16.91 -1.53 2.97
CA LYS A 76 -15.87 -2.20 3.79
C LYS A 76 -15.13 -1.22 4.69
N LEU A 77 -14.82 -0.02 4.20
CA LEU A 77 -14.15 1.02 5.00
C LEU A 77 -15.03 1.58 6.12
N THR A 78 -16.32 1.77 5.89
CA THR A 78 -17.26 2.21 6.93
C THR A 78 -17.36 1.19 8.06
N GLN A 79 -17.34 -0.10 7.75
CA GLN A 79 -17.32 -1.17 8.77
C GLN A 79 -16.00 -1.20 9.56
N LEU A 80 -14.91 -0.81 8.92
CA LEU A 80 -13.58 -0.84 9.49
C LEU A 80 -13.28 0.37 10.40
N SER A 81 -13.90 1.52 10.15
CA SER A 81 -13.59 2.79 10.83
C SER A 81 -13.55 2.67 12.36
N ARG A 82 -14.52 1.97 12.97
CA ARG A 82 -14.57 1.74 14.43
C ARG A 82 -13.36 0.96 14.95
N HIS A 83 -12.93 -0.06 14.21
CA HIS A 83 -11.79 -0.87 14.60
C HIS A 83 -10.48 -0.08 14.44
N ILE A 84 -10.35 0.71 13.37
CA ILE A 84 -9.18 1.60 13.19
C ILE A 84 -9.11 2.62 14.31
N HIS A 85 -10.25 3.22 14.67
CA HIS A 85 -10.32 4.16 15.78
C HIS A 85 -9.92 3.50 17.11
N LEU A 86 -10.39 2.28 17.38
CA LEU A 86 -9.97 1.53 18.57
C LEU A 86 -8.46 1.24 18.57
N LEU A 87 -7.92 0.72 17.45
CA LEU A 87 -6.48 0.47 17.33
C LEU A 87 -5.67 1.76 17.46
N SER A 88 -6.23 2.90 17.03
CA SER A 88 -5.58 4.19 17.13
C SER A 88 -5.28 4.64 18.56
N TYR A 89 -5.89 4.05 19.60
CA TYR A 89 -5.54 4.34 20.99
C TYR A 89 -4.22 3.71 21.44
N ILE A 90 -3.70 2.70 20.71
CA ILE A 90 -2.43 2.07 21.04
C ILE A 90 -1.30 3.09 20.76
N PRO A 91 -0.57 3.57 21.79
CA PRO A 91 0.30 4.74 21.66
C PRO A 91 1.53 4.50 20.77
N THR A 92 1.93 3.23 20.62
CA THR A 92 3.05 2.83 19.78
C THR A 92 2.67 2.74 18.29
N ILE A 93 1.40 2.84 17.92
CA ILE A 93 0.98 2.88 16.51
C ILE A 93 1.18 4.29 15.97
N ARG A 94 1.93 4.37 14.87
CA ARG A 94 2.24 5.62 14.17
C ARG A 94 1.46 5.80 12.89
N LEU A 95 1.26 4.72 12.15
CA LEU A 95 0.52 4.74 10.91
C LEU A 95 -0.32 3.48 10.79
N ILE A 96 -1.57 3.63 10.40
CA ILE A 96 -2.40 2.52 9.90
C ILE A 96 -2.79 2.87 8.48
N THR A 97 -2.48 1.98 7.53
CA THR A 97 -2.78 2.19 6.11
C THR A 97 -3.55 1.01 5.54
N LEU A 98 -4.38 1.33 4.56
CA LEU A 98 -5.02 0.38 3.68
C LEU A 98 -4.09 0.05 2.51
N THR A 99 -3.98 -1.22 2.15
CA THR A 99 -3.16 -1.70 1.02
C THR A 99 -4.01 -2.56 0.06
N GLY A 100 -3.39 -3.08 -1.00
CA GLY A 100 -4.07 -3.96 -1.96
C GLY A 100 -5.19 -3.31 -2.76
N SER A 101 -6.14 -4.12 -3.22
CA SER A 101 -7.21 -3.69 -4.13
C SER A 101 -8.13 -2.63 -3.53
N LEU A 102 -8.36 -2.67 -2.21
CA LEU A 102 -9.17 -1.67 -1.51
C LEU A 102 -8.51 -0.28 -1.54
N ALA A 103 -7.19 -0.19 -1.50
CA ALA A 103 -6.46 1.08 -1.49
C ALA A 103 -6.64 1.88 -2.79
N VAL A 104 -6.82 1.17 -3.91
CA VAL A 104 -7.09 1.75 -5.24
C VAL A 104 -8.58 1.74 -5.62
N ASN A 105 -9.50 1.56 -4.66
CA ASN A 105 -10.96 1.48 -4.87
C ASN A 105 -11.40 0.37 -5.86
N ASN A 106 -10.63 -0.72 -5.91
CA ASN A 106 -10.82 -1.83 -6.84
C ASN A 106 -11.30 -3.12 -6.15
N ALA A 107 -11.94 -3.00 -4.99
CA ALA A 107 -12.36 -4.13 -4.17
C ALA A 107 -13.37 -5.04 -4.88
N ARG A 108 -13.19 -6.35 -4.71
CA ARG A 108 -14.13 -7.39 -5.13
C ARG A 108 -14.92 -7.91 -3.92
N PRO A 109 -16.09 -8.55 -4.10
CA PRO A 109 -16.93 -9.01 -2.98
C PRO A 109 -16.19 -9.91 -1.97
N LYS A 110 -15.33 -10.80 -2.48
CA LYS A 110 -14.56 -11.77 -1.68
C LYS A 110 -13.19 -11.25 -1.25
N ASP A 111 -12.83 -10.00 -1.54
CA ASP A 111 -11.53 -9.46 -1.15
C ASP A 111 -11.47 -9.23 0.37
N ASP A 112 -10.34 -9.63 0.94
CA ASP A 112 -9.97 -9.37 2.31
C ASP A 112 -9.53 -7.90 2.50
N ILE A 113 -9.49 -7.44 3.75
CA ILE A 113 -8.98 -6.11 4.08
C ILE A 113 -7.51 -6.23 4.48
N ASP A 114 -6.64 -5.78 3.59
CA ASP A 114 -5.19 -5.77 3.79
C ASP A 114 -4.73 -4.45 4.44
N LEU A 115 -4.14 -4.54 5.62
CA LEU A 115 -3.60 -3.40 6.36
C LEU A 115 -2.08 -3.48 6.50
N MET A 116 -1.44 -2.32 6.37
CA MET A 116 -0.06 -2.12 6.82
C MET A 116 -0.06 -1.21 8.06
N ILE A 117 0.67 -1.63 9.10
CA ILE A 117 0.85 -0.85 10.33
C ILE A 117 2.32 -0.48 10.49
N ILE A 118 2.57 0.80 10.79
CA ILE A 118 3.89 1.31 11.17
C ILE A 118 3.85 1.69 12.64
N THR A 119 4.84 1.22 13.39
CA THR A 119 4.95 1.39 14.84
C THR A 119 6.16 2.26 15.20
N THR A 120 6.19 2.76 16.43
CA THR A 120 7.38 3.37 17.02
C THR A 120 8.54 2.37 16.95
N ARG A 121 9.74 2.86 16.66
CA ARG A 121 10.98 2.07 16.67
C ARG A 121 11.07 1.16 17.91
N HIS A 122 11.51 -0.08 17.72
CA HIS A 122 11.66 -1.09 18.79
C HIS A 122 10.36 -1.50 19.49
N THR A 123 9.18 -1.27 18.91
CA THR A 123 7.90 -1.66 19.55
C THR A 123 7.00 -2.55 18.68
N LEU A 124 7.45 -2.95 17.48
CA LEU A 124 6.65 -3.68 16.49
C LEU A 124 5.97 -4.92 17.05
N TRP A 125 6.72 -5.80 17.70
CA TRP A 125 6.23 -7.11 18.15
C TRP A 125 5.34 -7.01 19.38
N LEU A 126 5.64 -6.07 20.28
CA LEU A 126 4.76 -5.76 21.41
C LEU A 126 3.43 -5.18 20.92
N THR A 127 3.50 -4.22 20.00
CA THR A 127 2.31 -3.62 19.38
C THR A 127 1.50 -4.65 18.62
N ARG A 128 2.17 -5.52 17.86
CA ARG A 128 1.54 -6.61 17.12
C ARG A 128 0.80 -7.56 18.06
N LEU A 129 1.37 -7.89 19.22
CA LEU A 129 0.71 -8.70 20.23
C LEU A 129 -0.58 -8.03 20.72
N LEU A 130 -0.51 -6.75 21.12
CA LEU A 130 -1.68 -5.98 21.57
C LEU A 130 -2.77 -5.90 20.50
N VAL A 131 -2.41 -5.52 19.28
CA VAL A 131 -3.35 -5.47 18.14
C VAL A 131 -3.96 -6.85 17.88
N THR A 132 -3.15 -7.92 17.95
CA THR A 132 -3.64 -9.28 17.76
C THR A 132 -4.67 -9.66 18.83
N ILE A 133 -4.42 -9.33 20.09
CA ILE A 133 -5.35 -9.57 21.20
C ILE A 133 -6.63 -8.75 20.99
N CYS A 134 -6.53 -7.45 20.68
CA CYS A 134 -7.69 -6.61 20.38
C CYS A 134 -8.53 -7.20 19.24
N LEU A 135 -7.91 -7.62 18.13
CA LEU A 135 -8.62 -8.19 17.00
C LEU A 135 -9.24 -9.56 17.29
N LEU A 136 -8.64 -10.36 18.19
CA LEU A 136 -9.21 -11.61 18.68
C LEU A 136 -10.47 -11.35 19.51
N LEU A 137 -10.41 -10.42 20.47
CA LEU A 137 -11.54 -10.05 21.33
C LEU A 137 -12.73 -9.49 20.52
N LEU A 138 -12.46 -8.81 19.41
CA LEU A 138 -13.48 -8.29 18.49
C LEU A 138 -14.00 -9.34 17.50
N GLY A 139 -13.44 -10.56 17.49
CA GLY A 139 -13.79 -11.60 16.50
C GLY A 139 -13.45 -11.21 15.05
N LYS A 140 -12.46 -10.31 14.85
CA LYS A 140 -12.08 -9.78 13.52
C LYS A 140 -10.74 -10.29 13.00
N LYS A 141 -10.01 -11.05 13.82
CA LYS A 141 -8.76 -11.67 13.38
C LYS A 141 -9.06 -12.77 12.35
N ARG A 142 -8.40 -12.70 11.20
CA ARG A 142 -8.40 -13.80 10.23
C ARG A 142 -7.74 -15.03 10.82
N VAL A 143 -8.41 -16.18 10.72
CA VAL A 143 -7.86 -17.48 11.15
C VAL A 143 -7.33 -18.24 9.92
N PRO A 144 -6.02 -18.52 9.79
CA PRO A 144 -5.46 -19.14 8.58
C PRO A 144 -5.95 -20.57 8.30
N THR A 145 -6.57 -21.23 9.27
CA THR A 145 -6.87 -22.68 9.23
C THR A 145 -8.16 -23.03 8.49
N THR A 146 -8.97 -22.05 8.10
CA THR A 146 -10.21 -22.34 7.39
C THR A 146 -10.00 -22.08 5.90
N ASN A 147 -10.17 -23.09 5.05
CA ASN A 147 -10.26 -22.95 3.58
C ASN A 147 -11.51 -22.17 3.13
N ARG A 148 -12.20 -21.49 4.06
CA ARG A 148 -13.40 -20.70 3.81
C ARG A 148 -13.02 -19.22 3.72
N PRO A 149 -13.57 -18.47 2.76
CA PRO A 149 -13.42 -17.03 2.73
C PRO A 149 -13.94 -16.44 4.04
N GLN A 150 -13.15 -15.58 4.67
CA GLN A 150 -13.49 -14.87 5.90
C GLN A 150 -13.71 -13.39 5.59
N PRO A 151 -14.82 -13.06 4.89
CA PRO A 151 -15.08 -11.70 4.47
C PRO A 151 -15.13 -10.79 5.70
N ASN A 152 -14.56 -9.59 5.56
CA ASN A 152 -14.53 -8.56 6.60
C ASN A 152 -13.68 -8.90 7.84
N THR A 153 -12.74 -9.86 7.71
CA THR A 153 -11.64 -10.00 8.65
C THR A 153 -10.50 -9.06 8.30
N LEU A 154 -9.71 -8.69 9.31
CA LEU A 154 -8.56 -7.82 9.15
C LEU A 154 -7.30 -8.67 9.01
N CYS A 155 -6.65 -8.52 7.87
CA CYS A 155 -5.36 -9.13 7.60
C CYS A 155 -4.31 -8.02 7.62
N ILE A 156 -3.45 -8.04 8.64
CA ILE A 156 -2.32 -7.11 8.69
C ILE A 156 -1.15 -7.80 8.02
N ASN A 157 -0.95 -7.48 6.75
CA ASN A 157 -0.02 -8.17 5.85
C ASN A 157 1.42 -7.66 5.99
N LEU A 158 1.59 -6.42 6.46
CA LEU A 158 2.88 -5.76 6.58
C LEU A 158 2.97 -4.97 7.88
N TRP A 159 4.00 -5.27 8.65
CA TRP A 159 4.39 -4.53 9.84
C TRP A 159 5.75 -3.91 9.61
N LEU A 160 5.87 -2.63 9.93
CA LEU A 160 7.13 -1.90 9.97
C LEU A 160 7.23 -1.18 11.31
N ASP A 161 8.45 -0.87 11.73
CA ASP A 161 8.68 0.23 12.66
C ASP A 161 9.37 1.40 11.95
N THR A 162 9.47 2.54 12.64
CA THR A 162 10.09 3.75 12.08
C THR A 162 11.58 3.59 11.74
N SER A 163 12.25 2.50 12.14
CA SER A 163 13.62 2.19 11.72
C SER A 163 13.71 1.51 10.35
N SER A 164 12.61 0.93 9.85
CA SER A 164 12.59 0.11 8.63
C SER A 164 11.52 0.55 7.62
N LEU A 165 11.35 1.86 7.44
CA LEU A 165 10.36 2.43 6.51
C LEU A 165 10.71 2.18 5.02
N ALA A 166 12.00 2.10 4.70
CA ALA A 166 12.45 2.00 3.32
C ALA A 166 12.29 0.57 2.79
N VAL A 167 11.73 0.44 1.58
CA VAL A 167 11.73 -0.84 0.86
C VAL A 167 13.17 -1.23 0.54
N PRO A 168 13.62 -2.47 0.86
CA PRO A 168 14.96 -2.95 0.54
C PRO A 168 15.27 -2.84 -0.94
N THR A 169 16.50 -2.45 -1.30
CA THR A 169 16.94 -2.21 -2.69
C THR A 169 16.66 -3.40 -3.61
N ALA A 170 16.91 -4.62 -3.15
CA ALA A 170 16.65 -5.86 -3.90
C ALA A 170 15.17 -6.09 -4.26
N LYS A 171 14.24 -5.44 -3.54
CA LYS A 171 12.79 -5.54 -3.79
C LYS A 171 12.24 -4.37 -4.62
N ARG A 172 13.05 -3.36 -4.97
CA ARG A 172 12.60 -2.15 -5.69
C ARG A 172 12.39 -2.46 -7.17
N ASN A 173 11.16 -2.31 -7.62
CA ASN A 173 10.75 -2.48 -9.01
C ASN A 173 9.43 -1.71 -9.24
N LEU A 174 8.91 -1.73 -10.47
CA LEU A 174 7.65 -1.06 -10.83
C LEU A 174 6.47 -1.52 -9.95
N TYR A 175 6.36 -2.83 -9.69
CA TYR A 175 5.27 -3.36 -8.88
C TYR A 175 5.35 -2.86 -7.44
N THR A 176 6.53 -2.93 -6.80
CA THR A 176 6.70 -2.41 -5.44
C THR A 176 6.60 -0.89 -5.37
N ALA A 177 6.89 -0.16 -6.46
CA ALA A 177 6.63 1.27 -6.53
C ALA A 177 5.13 1.59 -6.45
N HIS A 178 4.29 0.83 -7.16
CA HIS A 178 2.84 0.92 -7.02
C HIS A 178 2.39 0.55 -5.60
N GLU A 179 2.89 -0.56 -5.04
CA GLU A 179 2.53 -0.97 -3.68
C GLU A 179 2.83 0.12 -2.64
N VAL A 180 3.98 0.80 -2.74
CA VAL A 180 4.33 1.93 -1.87
C VAL A 180 3.40 3.13 -2.07
N LEU A 181 3.17 3.56 -3.32
CA LEU A 181 2.42 4.79 -3.59
C LEU A 181 0.91 4.62 -3.47
N GLN A 182 0.39 3.40 -3.56
CA GLN A 182 -1.03 3.13 -3.46
C GLN A 182 -1.52 2.96 -2.03
N VAL A 183 -0.62 2.86 -1.04
CA VAL A 183 -1.06 2.77 0.35
C VAL A 183 -1.87 4.01 0.72
N LYS A 184 -3.00 3.80 1.38
CA LYS A 184 -3.91 4.88 1.77
C LYS A 184 -3.91 5.01 3.29
N PRO A 185 -3.43 6.13 3.87
CA PRO A 185 -3.46 6.31 5.32
C PRO A 185 -4.90 6.35 5.83
N LEU A 186 -5.17 5.56 6.87
CA LEU A 186 -6.41 5.57 7.64
C LEU A 186 -6.21 6.25 9.01
N TYR A 187 -4.97 6.26 9.49
CA TYR A 187 -4.53 6.89 10.71
C TYR A 187 -3.06 7.27 10.58
N ASP A 188 -2.67 8.49 10.97
CA ASP A 188 -1.29 8.97 10.92
C ASP A 188 -0.96 9.85 12.14
N ARG A 189 0.15 9.54 12.82
CA ARG A 189 0.75 10.36 13.89
C ARG A 189 2.14 10.81 13.46
N HIS A 190 2.52 12.01 13.88
CA HIS A 190 3.87 12.55 13.66
C HIS A 190 4.31 12.54 12.19
N GLN A 191 3.36 12.72 11.26
CA GLN A 191 3.63 12.76 9.82
C GLN A 191 4.37 11.50 9.30
N THR A 192 4.09 10.34 9.90
CA THR A 192 4.77 9.09 9.59
C THR A 192 4.55 8.68 8.14
N TYR A 193 3.39 9.00 7.56
CA TYR A 193 3.14 8.76 6.14
C TYR A 193 4.10 9.56 5.24
N GLN A 194 4.32 10.84 5.55
CA GLN A 194 5.25 11.67 4.80
C GLN A 194 6.69 11.12 4.88
N HIS A 195 7.13 10.70 6.08
CA HIS A 195 8.43 10.05 6.25
C HIS A 195 8.54 8.74 5.47
N PHE A 196 7.48 7.92 5.44
CA PHE A 196 7.44 6.70 4.64
C PHE A 196 7.58 6.99 3.14
N LEU A 197 6.90 8.01 2.62
CA LEU A 197 7.06 8.46 1.22
C LEU A 197 8.47 8.97 0.93
N ASN A 198 9.05 9.77 1.83
CA ASN A 198 10.41 10.31 1.68
C ASN A 198 11.47 9.21 1.64
N GLN A 199 11.37 8.21 2.52
CA GLN A 199 12.25 7.03 2.55
C GLN A 199 12.11 6.13 1.31
N ASN A 200 11.02 6.31 0.55
CA ASN A 200 10.75 5.60 -0.70
C ASN A 200 10.68 6.53 -1.91
N SER A 201 11.48 7.60 -1.91
CA SER A 201 11.58 8.58 -3.00
C SER A 201 11.99 7.97 -4.35
N TRP A 202 12.64 6.81 -4.33
CA TRP A 202 13.02 6.05 -5.52
C TRP A 202 11.82 5.69 -6.42
N THR A 203 10.60 5.65 -5.87
CA THR A 203 9.37 5.37 -6.62
C THR A 203 9.08 6.42 -7.70
N SER A 204 9.56 7.66 -7.53
CA SER A 204 9.48 8.73 -8.54
C SER A 204 10.13 8.35 -9.88
N ARG A 205 11.13 7.44 -9.86
CA ARG A 205 11.76 6.92 -11.09
C ARG A 205 10.80 6.09 -11.94
N TYR A 206 9.72 5.59 -11.35
CA TYR A 206 8.67 4.84 -12.05
C TYR A 206 7.40 5.65 -12.23
N LEU A 207 6.99 6.42 -11.22
CA LEU A 207 5.68 7.05 -11.10
C LEU A 207 5.80 8.48 -10.58
N ALA A 208 6.42 9.36 -11.37
CA ALA A 208 6.75 10.72 -10.93
C ALA A 208 5.51 11.56 -10.56
N ASN A 209 4.44 11.51 -11.37
CA ASN A 209 3.20 12.25 -11.08
C ASN A 209 2.60 11.85 -9.73
N ALA A 210 2.40 10.56 -9.47
CA ALA A 210 1.88 10.05 -8.21
C ALA A 210 2.77 10.46 -7.02
N TYR A 211 4.09 10.22 -7.12
CA TYR A 211 5.02 10.54 -6.04
C TYR A 211 4.96 12.02 -5.65
N HIS A 212 5.12 12.92 -6.62
CA HIS A 212 5.13 14.35 -6.34
C HIS A 212 3.77 14.85 -5.85
N HIS A 213 2.67 14.35 -6.41
CA HIS A 213 1.33 14.69 -5.92
C HIS A 213 1.16 14.28 -4.45
N LEU A 214 1.55 13.06 -4.08
CA LEU A 214 1.42 12.56 -2.71
C LEU A 214 2.31 13.32 -1.73
N VAL A 215 3.58 13.54 -2.08
CA VAL A 215 4.50 14.33 -1.24
C VAL A 215 3.98 15.74 -1.04
N LEU A 216 3.47 16.41 -2.08
CA LEU A 216 2.88 17.73 -1.95
C LEU A 216 1.63 17.72 -1.06
N SER A 217 0.72 16.76 -1.25
CA SER A 217 -0.52 16.66 -0.47
C SER A 217 -0.31 16.30 1.01
N THR A 218 0.88 15.80 1.36
CA THR A 218 1.23 15.38 2.73
C THR A 218 2.16 16.35 3.43
N ARG A 219 2.65 17.39 2.74
CA ARG A 219 3.39 18.47 3.39
C ARG A 219 2.44 19.22 4.33
N SER A 220 2.78 19.24 5.61
CA SER A 220 2.12 20.12 6.57
C SER A 220 2.67 21.54 6.42
N ASP A 221 1.79 22.53 6.38
CA ASP A 221 2.15 23.95 6.39
C ASP A 221 2.64 24.43 7.76
N ASN A 222 2.64 23.56 8.78
CA ASN A 222 3.03 23.91 10.14
C ASN A 222 4.39 23.26 10.52
N PRO A 223 5.51 24.02 10.47
CA PRO A 223 6.85 23.50 10.75
C PRO A 223 7.08 23.09 12.22
N ASN A 224 6.15 23.41 13.12
CA ASN A 224 6.27 23.15 14.56
C ASN A 224 5.71 21.79 15.00
N HIS A 225 5.24 20.95 14.08
CA HIS A 225 4.82 19.60 14.44
C HIS A 225 6.03 18.69 14.66
N SER A 226 6.20 18.27 15.91
CA SER A 226 7.23 17.35 16.39
C SER A 226 7.45 16.18 15.43
N SER A 227 8.62 16.23 14.77
CA SER A 227 9.12 15.19 13.87
C SER A 227 9.08 13.80 14.53
N VAL A 228 9.10 12.73 13.73
CA VAL A 228 9.31 11.33 14.18
C VAL A 228 10.52 11.17 15.14
N LEU A 229 11.38 12.18 15.27
CA LEU A 229 12.51 12.20 16.20
C LEU A 229 12.13 12.58 17.64
N ASN A 230 10.97 13.19 17.89
CA ASN A 230 10.49 13.53 19.24
C ASN A 230 9.72 12.36 19.89
N ASP A 231 10.13 11.14 19.56
CA ASP A 231 9.57 9.92 20.14
C ASP A 231 9.90 9.90 21.63
N PRO A 232 8.89 9.78 22.53
CA PRO A 232 9.16 9.66 23.95
C PRO A 232 10.15 8.53 24.21
N TRP A 233 11.08 8.72 25.15
CA TRP A 233 12.07 7.71 25.58
C TRP A 233 11.44 6.38 26.03
N THR A 234 10.11 6.33 26.15
CA THR A 234 9.32 5.12 26.46
C THR A 234 9.62 3.95 25.53
N HIS A 235 10.01 4.18 24.27
CA HIS A 235 10.38 3.10 23.36
C HIS A 235 11.65 2.34 23.79
N ILE A 236 12.57 2.98 24.51
CA ILE A 236 13.77 2.34 25.06
C ILE A 236 13.39 1.40 26.19
N LEU A 237 12.47 1.82 27.06
CA LEU A 237 11.92 0.97 28.13
C LEU A 237 11.15 -0.24 27.57
N LEU A 238 10.47 -0.06 26.43
CA LEU A 238 9.72 -1.13 25.78
C LEU A 238 10.58 -2.06 24.92
N ALA A 239 11.83 -1.70 24.59
CA ALA A 239 12.67 -2.48 23.69
C ALA A 239 12.99 -3.91 24.20
N PRO A 240 13.32 -4.13 25.49
CA PRO A 240 13.49 -5.49 26.02
C PRO A 240 12.19 -6.32 25.95
N LEU A 241 11.06 -5.72 26.30
CA LEU A 241 9.75 -6.38 26.19
C LEU A 241 9.42 -6.73 24.74
N ASN A 242 9.76 -5.86 23.80
CA ASN A 242 9.61 -6.11 22.37
C ASN A 242 10.49 -7.26 21.90
N LEU A 243 11.71 -7.41 22.41
CA LEU A 243 12.60 -8.54 22.08
C LEU A 243 12.05 -9.87 22.60
N ILE A 244 11.52 -9.89 23.83
CA ILE A 244 10.85 -11.06 24.40
C ILE A 244 9.62 -11.40 23.56
N ALA A 245 8.77 -10.40 23.28
CA ALA A 245 7.59 -10.57 22.45
C ALA A 245 7.93 -11.07 21.04
N PHE A 246 9.02 -10.57 20.44
CA PHE A 246 9.54 -11.06 19.16
C PHE A 246 9.93 -12.53 19.27
N SER A 247 10.74 -12.90 20.26
CA SER A 247 11.24 -14.25 20.43
C SER A 247 10.11 -15.27 20.57
N LEU A 248 9.16 -15.02 21.47
CA LEU A 248 7.99 -15.89 21.68
C LEU A 248 7.14 -16.03 20.41
N GLN A 249 6.83 -14.91 19.77
CA GLN A 249 6.03 -14.90 18.55
C GLN A 249 6.75 -15.56 17.38
N TYR A 250 8.05 -15.33 17.24
CA TYR A 250 8.88 -15.92 16.19
C TYR A 250 8.97 -17.44 16.36
N LEU A 251 9.19 -17.94 17.57
CA LEU A 251 9.18 -19.38 17.86
C LEU A 251 7.84 -20.03 17.51
N TYR A 252 6.73 -19.40 17.88
CA TYR A 252 5.38 -19.86 17.51
C TYR A 252 5.15 -19.91 15.99
N MET A 253 5.69 -18.94 15.25
CA MET A 253 5.51 -18.84 13.80
C MET A 253 6.52 -19.67 13.01
N LYS A 254 7.71 -19.95 13.56
CA LYS A 254 8.82 -20.66 12.89
C LYS A 254 8.38 -21.88 12.09
N PRO A 255 7.55 -22.83 12.60
CA PRO A 255 7.12 -23.99 11.82
C PRO A 255 6.14 -23.66 10.68
N LYS A 256 5.57 -22.45 10.65
CA LYS A 256 4.54 -22.00 9.69
C LYS A 256 5.08 -21.02 8.64
N ILE A 257 6.31 -20.52 8.82
CA ILE A 257 6.95 -19.59 7.88
C ILE A 257 7.30 -20.35 6.60
N THR A 258 6.89 -19.81 5.47
CA THR A 258 7.17 -20.35 4.14
C THR A 258 7.89 -19.32 3.27
N LYS A 259 7.22 -18.22 2.94
CA LYS A 259 7.72 -17.13 2.07
C LYS A 259 7.82 -15.81 2.82
N GLU A 260 7.33 -15.77 4.06
CA GLU A 260 7.31 -14.60 4.92
C GLU A 260 8.72 -14.12 5.26
N SER A 261 8.90 -12.81 5.25
CA SER A 261 10.17 -12.17 5.61
C SER A 261 9.98 -11.52 6.97
N ILE A 262 10.57 -12.08 8.01
CA ILE A 262 10.35 -11.68 9.40
C ILE A 262 11.68 -11.23 10.02
N SER A 263 11.67 -10.06 10.64
CA SER A 263 12.80 -9.46 11.36
C SER A 263 12.30 -8.70 12.58
N LEU A 264 13.22 -8.22 13.43
CA LEU A 264 12.85 -7.44 14.61
C LEU A 264 12.09 -6.13 14.27
N HIS A 265 12.36 -5.55 13.10
CA HIS A 265 11.88 -4.22 12.69
C HIS A 265 10.88 -4.22 11.54
N ALA A 266 10.70 -5.37 10.89
CA ALA A 266 9.75 -5.54 9.79
C ALA A 266 9.25 -6.98 9.70
N ALA A 267 7.96 -7.16 9.43
CA ALA A 267 7.36 -8.46 9.15
C ALA A 267 6.44 -8.38 7.92
N TYR A 268 6.80 -9.14 6.88
CA TYR A 268 6.03 -9.30 5.65
C TYR A 268 5.36 -10.67 5.68
N PHE A 269 4.06 -10.71 6.00
CA PHE A 269 3.31 -11.97 6.17
C PHE A 269 2.73 -12.54 4.87
N HIS A 270 2.47 -11.70 3.87
CA HIS A 270 2.00 -12.19 2.56
C HIS A 270 2.74 -11.47 1.43
N PRO A 271 4.08 -11.60 1.33
CA PRO A 271 4.83 -10.92 0.29
C PRO A 271 4.43 -11.47 -1.09
N ARG A 272 3.65 -10.69 -1.83
CA ARG A 272 3.36 -10.99 -3.24
C ARG A 272 4.52 -10.43 -4.08
N ASN A 273 5.08 -11.26 -4.96
CA ASN A 273 5.98 -10.77 -6.00
C ASN A 273 5.34 -11.01 -7.37
N LEU A 274 4.55 -10.03 -7.82
CA LEU A 274 3.90 -10.08 -9.13
C LEU A 274 4.79 -9.54 -10.25
N SER A 275 5.98 -9.00 -9.93
CA SER A 275 6.87 -8.39 -10.92
C SER A 275 7.20 -9.30 -12.10
N PRO A 276 7.53 -10.60 -11.94
CA PRO A 276 7.80 -11.47 -13.09
C PRO A 276 6.60 -11.64 -14.02
N ARG A 277 5.40 -11.82 -13.45
CA ARG A 277 4.14 -11.98 -14.22
C ARG A 277 3.76 -10.71 -14.96
N ILE A 278 3.91 -9.56 -14.31
CA ILE A 278 3.66 -8.24 -14.90
C ILE A 278 4.64 -8.01 -16.06
N ASN A 279 5.93 -8.28 -15.85
CA ASN A 279 6.94 -8.10 -16.90
C ASN A 279 6.68 -9.00 -18.11
N ALA A 280 6.27 -10.26 -17.89
CA ALA A 280 5.88 -11.17 -18.97
C ALA A 280 4.66 -10.64 -19.75
N PHE A 281 3.62 -10.17 -19.04
CA PHE A 281 2.41 -9.61 -19.64
C PHE A 281 2.68 -8.29 -20.42
N LEU A 282 3.51 -7.41 -19.87
CA LEU A 282 3.88 -6.16 -20.55
C LEU A 282 4.72 -6.42 -21.81
N LYS A 283 5.56 -7.46 -21.81
CA LYS A 283 6.31 -7.86 -23.01
C LYS A 283 5.40 -8.39 -24.11
N SER A 284 4.46 -9.27 -23.79
CA SER A 284 3.53 -9.85 -24.80
C SER A 284 2.56 -8.84 -25.42
N THR A 285 2.34 -7.71 -24.74
CA THR A 285 1.40 -6.67 -25.19
C THR A 285 2.07 -5.50 -25.90
N ASN A 286 3.40 -5.44 -25.91
CA ASN A 286 4.19 -4.46 -26.67
C ASN A 286 4.64 -5.01 -28.03
N THR A 287 4.52 -6.32 -28.28
CA THR A 287 4.87 -6.98 -29.56
C THR A 287 3.73 -6.98 -30.58
N ASN A 288 2.55 -6.47 -30.20
CA ASN A 288 1.36 -6.30 -31.05
C ASN A 288 1.04 -4.80 -31.18
#